data_AF-A0A0F9PZD3-F1
#
_entry.id   AF-A0A0F9PZD3-F1
#
_cell.length_a   1.000
_cell.length_b   1.000
_cell.length_c   1.000
_cell.angle_alpha   90.00
_cell.angle_beta   90.00
_cell.angle_gamma   90.00
#
_symmetry.space_group_name_H-M   'P 1'
#
loop_
_entity.id
_entity.type
_entity.pdbx_description
1 polymer ?
#
loop_
_entity_poly.entity_id
_entity_poly.type
_entity_poly.pdbx_seq_one_letter_code
_entity_poly.pdbx_strand_id
1 'polypeptide(L)' 'TAGGNDSLSHIDFMIGSGEMDIDGIMEDETSEPIMRKGEWAFEV' A
#
# COMPACT_ATOMS: atom_id res chain seq x y z
N THR A 1 8.84 -7.40 -20.15
CA THR A 1 9.74 -6.97 -19.05
C THR A 1 9.03 -7.28 -17.75
N ALA A 2 9.70 -7.81 -16.72
CA ALA A 2 9.04 -8.29 -15.51
C ALA A 2 8.68 -7.20 -14.47
N GLY A 3 8.71 -5.91 -14.84
CA GLY A 3 8.30 -4.78 -13.99
C GLY A 3 9.18 -4.49 -12.75
N GLY A 4 10.13 -5.36 -12.41
CA GLY A 4 10.97 -5.22 -11.22
C GLY A 4 11.99 -4.10 -11.33
N ASN A 5 12.22 -3.41 -10.20
CA ASN A 5 13.29 -2.45 -10.04
C ASN A 5 14.64 -3.17 -9.86
N ASP A 6 15.69 -2.73 -10.56
CA ASP A 6 17.07 -3.27 -10.46
C ASP A 6 18.03 -2.18 -9.99
N SER A 7 18.69 -2.42 -8.85
CA SER A 7 19.53 -1.44 -8.17
C SER A 7 20.57 -2.13 -7.28
N LEU A 8 21.75 -1.51 -7.16
CA LEU A 8 22.82 -1.95 -6.26
C LEU A 8 22.44 -1.81 -4.78
N SER A 9 21.52 -0.90 -4.45
CA SER A 9 21.10 -0.60 -3.08
C SER A 9 19.59 -0.66 -2.94
N HIS A 10 19.15 -1.15 -1.78
CA HIS A 10 17.77 -1.18 -1.33
C HIS A 10 17.74 -0.64 0.10
N ILE A 11 17.03 0.47 0.33
CA ILE A 11 16.96 1.13 1.62
C ILE A 11 15.49 1.27 1.98
N ASP A 12 15.09 0.57 3.02
CA ASP A 12 13.74 0.67 3.58
C ASP A 12 13.59 1.93 4.42
N PHE A 13 12.45 2.61 4.29
CA PHE A 13 12.07 3.71 5.16
C PHE A 13 10.60 3.60 5.52
N MET A 14 10.25 4.06 6.73
CA MET A 14 8.89 3.91 7.26
C MET A 14 8.06 5.13 6.90
N ILE A 15 6.83 4.88 6.44
CA ILE A 15 5.83 5.93 6.14
C ILE A 15 4.54 5.79 6.96
N GLY A 16 4.32 4.65 7.62
CA GLY A 16 3.09 4.32 8.34
C GLY A 16 2.81 5.22 9.55
N SER A 17 1.53 5.43 9.84
CA SER A 17 1.06 6.11 11.05
C SER A 17 -0.38 5.71 11.40
N GLY A 18 -0.85 6.04 12.61
CA GLY A 18 -2.26 5.89 13.02
C GLY A 18 -3.23 6.85 12.34
N GLU A 19 -2.73 7.75 11.47
CA GLU A 19 -3.53 8.67 10.66
C GLU A 19 -3.54 8.26 9.19
N MET A 20 -2.96 7.11 8.84
CA MET A 20 -2.82 6.65 7.47
C MET A 20 -4.07 5.92 6.98
N ASP A 21 -4.53 6.30 5.79
CA ASP A 21 -5.53 5.58 5.02
C ASP A 21 -4.88 5.02 3.74
N ILE A 22 -5.23 3.79 3.36
CA ILE A 22 -4.72 3.10 2.16
C ILE A 22 -5.88 2.53 1.35
N ASP A 23 -5.90 2.83 0.06
CA ASP A 23 -6.81 2.25 -0.93
C ASP A 23 -6.05 1.38 -1.93
N GLY A 24 -6.60 0.22 -2.22
CA GLY A 24 -6.24 -0.58 -3.40
C GLY A 24 -7.01 -0.06 -4.61
N ILE A 25 -6.35 0.05 -5.75
CA ILE A 25 -6.98 0.42 -7.02
C ILE A 25 -7.05 -0.82 -7.89
N MET A 26 -8.27 -1.20 -8.27
CA MET A 26 -8.55 -2.33 -9.16
C MET A 26 -8.25 -1.98 -10.63
N GLU A 27 -8.21 -3.00 -11.49
CA GLU A 27 -7.97 -2.82 -12.94
C GLU A 27 -9.05 -1.95 -13.61
N ASP A 28 -10.28 -1.98 -13.09
CA ASP A 28 -11.40 -1.14 -13.55
C ASP A 28 -11.42 0.26 -12.91
N GLU A 29 -10.31 0.66 -12.28
CA GLU A 29 -10.10 1.93 -11.58
C GLU A 29 -10.97 2.15 -10.33
N THR A 30 -11.77 1.17 -9.92
CA THR A 30 -12.51 1.26 -8.67
C THR A 30 -11.58 1.09 -7.46
N SER A 31 -11.90 1.76 -6.36
CA SER A 31 -11.09 1.75 -5.14
C SER A 31 -11.70 0.85 -4.07
N GLU A 32 -10.88 0.02 -3.43
CA GLU A 32 -11.23 -0.73 -2.23
C GLU A 32 -10.43 -0.25 -1.00
N PRO A 33 -11.08 -0.04 0.15
CA PRO A 33 -10.37 0.35 1.37
C PRO A 33 -9.58 -0.84 1.93
N ILE A 34 -8.27 -0.68 2.08
CA ILE A 34 -7.38 -1.71 2.65
C ILE A 34 -7.03 -1.38 4.10
N MET A 35 -6.66 -0.13 4.38
CA MET A 35 -6.40 0.36 5.73
C MET A 35 -7.11 1.69 6.00
N ARG A 36 -7.54 1.88 7.24
CA ARG A 36 -8.08 3.15 7.75
C ARG A 36 -7.52 3.46 9.14
N LYS A 37 -7.04 4.68 9.33
CA LYS A 37 -6.41 5.13 10.59
C LYS A 37 -5.33 4.15 11.09
N GLY A 38 -4.53 3.64 10.17
CA GLY A 38 -3.43 2.71 10.46
C GLY A 38 -3.84 1.27 10.77
N GLU A 39 -5.12 0.91 10.69
CA GLU A 39 -5.64 -0.45 10.94
C GLU A 39 -6.29 -1.05 9.70
N TRP A 40 -6.47 -2.37 9.66
CA TRP A 40 -7.18 -3.05 8.58
C TRP A 40 -8.64 -2.59 8.48
N ALA A 41 -9.12 -2.35 7.26
CA ALA A 41 -10.47 -1.88 7.01
C ALA A 41 -11.56 -2.98 7.05
N PHE A 42 -11.17 -4.25 7.22
CA PHE A 42 -12.04 -5.41 7.23
C PHE A 42 -11.77 -6.30 8.45
N GLU A 43 -12.74 -7.15 8.80
CA GLU A 43 -12.57 -8.17 9.85
C GLU A 43 -11.56 -9.23 9.40
N VAL A 44 -10.68 -9.61 10.32
CA VAL A 44 -9.57 -10.55 10.08
C VAL A 44 -9.75 -11.81 10.91
#